data_AF-A0A957CMR8-F1
#
_entry.id   AF-A0A957CMR8-F1
#
_cell.length_a   1.000
_cell.length_b   1.000
_cell.length_c   1.000
_cell.angle_alpha   90.00
_cell.angle_beta   90.00
_cell.angle_gamma   90.00
#
_symmetry.space_group_name_H-M   'P 1'
#
loop_
_entity.id
_entity.type
_entity.pdbx_description
1 polymer ?
#
loop_
_entity_poly.entity_id
_entity_poly.type
_entity_poly.pdbx_seq_one_letter_code
_entity_poly.pdbx_strand_id
1 'polypeptide(L)' 'MHQFLGQTQPGDALVIQAFVSQTAEMDDLLTELRTYLRNRYRLATFAGYDPRCLHTTGQMVKGGQ' A
#
# COMPACT_ATOMS: atom_id res chain seq x y z
N MET A 1 -15.20 -5.92 -7.69
CA MET A 1 -14.03 -5.20 -7.13
C MET A 1 -14.20 -4.78 -5.65
N HIS A 2 -15.27 -5.20 -4.93
CA HIS A 2 -15.55 -4.76 -3.54
C HIS A 2 -15.17 -5.75 -2.43
N GLN A 3 -14.57 -6.90 -2.74
CA GLN A 3 -14.52 -8.02 -1.78
C GLN A 3 -13.27 -8.06 -0.88
N PHE A 4 -12.28 -7.19 -1.12
CA PHE A 4 -10.99 -7.22 -0.39
C PHE A 4 -10.88 -6.17 0.72
N LEU A 5 -11.55 -5.02 0.57
CA LEU A 5 -11.42 -3.88 1.50
C LEU A 5 -12.35 -3.98 2.73
N GLY A 6 -13.28 -4.94 2.75
CA GLY A 6 -14.25 -5.14 3.83
C GLY A 6 -13.87 -6.21 4.87
N GLN A 7 -12.76 -6.93 4.66
CA GLN A 7 -12.33 -8.05 5.52
C GLN A 7 -11.08 -7.74 6.35
N THR A 8 -10.65 -6.48 6.39
CA THR A 8 -9.40 -6.10 7.05
C THR A 8 -9.53 -6.17 8.56
N GLN A 9 -8.62 -6.89 9.22
CA GLN A 9 -8.52 -7.03 10.66
C GLN A 9 -7.54 -6.02 11.26
N PRO A 10 -7.65 -5.71 12.56
CA PRO A 10 -6.61 -4.96 13.26
C PRO A 10 -5.26 -5.68 13.14
N GLY A 11 -4.28 -5.02 12.52
CA GLY A 11 -2.96 -5.61 12.22
C GLY A 11 -2.69 -5.79 10.71
N ASP A 12 -3.72 -5.66 9.87
CA ASP A 12 -3.55 -5.71 8.42
C ASP A 12 -2.87 -4.46 7.87
N ALA A 13 -2.19 -4.63 6.74
CA ALA A 13 -1.55 -3.55 5.99
C ALA A 13 -2.09 -3.47 4.57
N LEU A 14 -2.22 -2.24 4.07
CA LEU A 14 -2.59 -1.97 2.69
C LEU A 14 -1.33 -1.53 1.91
N VAL A 15 -1.06 -2.19 0.79
CA VAL A 15 0.09 -1.89 -0.07
C VAL A 15 -0.41 -1.43 -1.44
N ILE A 16 0.04 -0.26 -1.87
CA ILE A 16 -0.22 0.32 -3.18
C ILE A 16 1.05 0.17 -4.01
N GLN A 17 1.00 -0.66 -5.04
CA GLN A 17 2.09 -0.87 -5.98
C GLN A 17 1.76 -0.15 -7.30
N ALA A 18 2.47 0.94 -7.60
CA ALA A 18 2.22 1.76 -8.77
C ALA A 18 3.09 1.30 -9.94
N PHE A 19 2.46 0.86 -11.03
CA PHE A 19 3.11 0.44 -12.28
C PHE A 19 3.07 1.56 -13.31
N VAL A 20 3.64 2.69 -12.94
CA VAL A 20 3.64 3.93 -13.72
C VAL A 20 5.02 4.58 -13.61
N SER A 21 5.33 5.47 -14.55
CA SER A 21 6.56 6.28 -14.45
C SER A 21 6.53 7.13 -13.18
N GLN A 22 7.64 7.13 -12.45
CA GLN A 22 7.78 7.99 -11.29
C GLN A 22 7.87 9.45 -11.75
N THR A 23 6.90 10.25 -11.33
CA THR A 23 6.83 11.69 -11.58
C THR A 23 6.38 12.39 -10.30
N ALA A 24 6.69 13.68 -10.17
CA ALA A 24 6.27 14.48 -9.00
C ALA A 24 4.74 14.49 -8.83
N GLU A 25 4.00 14.58 -9.93
CA GLU A 25 2.54 14.50 -9.92
C GLU A 25 2.04 13.16 -9.36
N MET A 26 2.69 12.05 -9.76
CA MET A 26 2.31 10.74 -9.26
C MET A 26 2.69 10.56 -7.79
N ASP A 27 3.78 11.19 -7.32
CA ASP A 27 4.19 11.15 -5.92
C ASP A 27 3.14 11.83 -5.02
N ASP A 28 2.62 12.96 -5.48
CA ASP A 28 1.54 13.69 -4.79
C ASP A 28 0.25 12.85 -4.77
N LEU A 29 -0.14 12.29 -5.92
CA LEU A 29 -1.33 11.43 -6.02
C LEU A 29 -1.24 10.18 -5.14
N LEU A 30 -0.10 9.49 -5.12
CA LEU A 30 0.10 8.32 -4.27
C LEU A 30 0.11 8.69 -2.78
N THR A 31 0.65 9.85 -2.43
CA THR A 31 0.65 10.36 -1.06
C THR A 31 -0.77 10.69 -0.60
N GLU A 32 -1.57 11.34 -1.44
CA GLU A 32 -2.98 11.64 -1.17
C GLU A 32 -3.78 10.35 -1.00
N LEU A 33 -3.64 9.41 -1.94
CA LEU A 33 -4.34 8.13 -1.91
C LEU A 33 -4.00 7.32 -0.65
N ARG A 34 -2.70 7.25 -0.29
CA ARG A 34 -2.24 6.58 0.94
C ARG A 34 -2.86 7.21 2.18
N THR A 35 -2.93 8.54 2.23
CA THR A 35 -3.50 9.29 3.36
C THR A 35 -5.00 9.04 3.49
N TYR A 36 -5.73 9.08 2.39
CA TYR A 36 -7.16 8.77 2.35
C TYR A 36 -7.44 7.35 2.87
N LEU A 37 -6.68 6.36 2.40
CA LEU A 37 -6.84 4.96 2.79
C LEU A 37 -6.49 4.73 4.26
N ARG A 38 -5.41 5.35 4.75
CA ARG A 38 -5.07 5.32 6.18
C ARG A 38 -6.20 5.90 7.03
N ASN A 39 -6.76 7.04 6.65
CA ASN A 39 -7.82 7.69 7.43
C ASN A 39 -9.12 6.89 7.43
N ARG A 40 -9.47 6.29 6.29
CA ARG A 40 -10.72 5.53 6.12
C ARG A 40 -10.66 4.16 6.80
N TYR A 41 -9.55 3.44 6.68
CA TYR A 41 -9.44 2.06 7.14
C TYR A 41 -8.64 1.92 8.44
N ARG A 42 -7.90 2.96 8.85
CA ARG A 42 -7.06 2.97 10.06
C ARG A 42 -6.01 1.86 10.10
N LEU A 43 -5.53 1.45 8.93
CA LEU A 43 -4.49 0.42 8.74
C LEU A 43 -3.13 1.05 8.40
N ALA A 44 -2.07 0.25 8.55
CA ALA A 44 -0.75 0.63 8.03
C ALA A 44 -0.79 0.64 6.50
N THR A 45 -0.45 1.77 5.88
CA THR A 45 -0.53 1.94 4.43
C THR A 45 0.84 2.27 3.83
N PHE A 46 1.26 1.48 2.85
CA PHE A 46 2.51 1.64 2.11
C PHE A 46 2.20 1.92 0.64
N ALA A 47 2.94 2.86 0.03
CA ALA A 47 2.87 3.14 -1.40
C ALA A 47 4.28 3.11 -1.97
N GLY A 48 4.44 2.53 -3.15
CA GLY A 48 5.73 2.46 -3.83
C GLY A 48 5.55 2.23 -5.32
N TYR A 49 6.49 2.75 -6.10
CA TYR A 49 6.62 2.44 -7.51
C TYR A 49 7.37 1.12 -7.65
N ASP A 50 7.04 0.33 -8.67
CA ASP A 50 7.85 -0.75 -9.25
C ASP A 50 7.46 -2.22 -8.94
N PRO A 51 7.62 -3.14 -9.93
CA PRO A 51 7.55 -4.60 -9.78
C PRO A 51 8.53 -5.24 -8.76
N ARG A 52 9.59 -4.54 -8.36
CA ARG A 52 10.70 -4.99 -7.50
C ARG A 52 10.52 -4.59 -6.03
N CYS A 53 9.50 -3.79 -5.67
CA CYS A 53 9.18 -3.55 -4.25
C CYS A 53 8.77 -4.85 -3.53
N LEU A 54 8.33 -5.88 -4.26
CA LEU A 54 8.18 -7.24 -3.74
C LEU A 54 9.50 -7.86 -3.24
N HIS A 55 10.66 -7.42 -3.75
CA HIS A 55 11.96 -7.99 -3.38
C HIS A 55 12.51 -7.42 -2.06
N THR A 56 12.16 -6.18 -1.71
CA THR A 56 12.69 -5.51 -0.50
C THR A 56 11.62 -5.32 0.59
N THR A 57 10.33 -5.21 0.23
CA THR A 57 9.20 -5.17 1.19
C THR A 57 8.57 -6.54 1.43
N GLY A 58 8.81 -7.52 0.55
CA GLY A 58 8.30 -8.90 0.70
C GLY A 58 8.86 -9.67 1.90
N GLN A 59 9.91 -9.16 2.56
CA GLN A 59 10.45 -9.76 3.79
C GLN A 59 9.77 -9.25 5.06
N MET A 60 9.13 -8.07 5.04
CA MET A 60 8.40 -7.56 6.22
C MET A 60 6.99 -8.15 6.38
N VAL A 61 6.47 -8.85 5.36
CA VAL A 61 5.13 -9.47 5.38
C VAL A 61 5.18 -11.00 5.55
N LYS A 62 6.38 -11.61 5.57
CA LYS A 62 6.52 -13.09 5.53
C LYS A 62 6.99 -13.76 6.83
N GLY A 63 7.11 -13.06 7.95
CA GLY A 63 7.74 -13.62 9.15
C GLY A 63 6.97 -13.40 10.44
N GLY A 64 5.66 -13.67 10.45
CA GLY A 64 5.00 -14.04 11.69
C GLY A 64 5.47 -15.43 12.10
N GLN A 65 6.35 -15.48 13.10
CA GLN A 65 6.28 -16.52 14.13
C GLN A 65 5.79 -15.87 15.41
#